data_AF-A0A524DX58-F1
#
_entry.id   AF-A0A524DX58-F1
#
_cell.length_a   1.000
_cell.length_b   1.000
_cell.length_c   1.000
_cell.angle_alpha   90.00
_cell.angle_beta   90.00
_cell.angle_gamma   90.00
#
_symmetry.space_group_name_H-M   'P 1'
#
loop_
_entity.id
_entity.type
_entity.pdbx_description
1 polymer ?
#
loop_
_entity_poly.entity_id
_entity_poly.type
_entity_poly.pdbx_seq_one_letter_code
_entity_poly.pdbx_strand_id
1 'polypeptide(L)'
;MEKINAKKYGDNFGILELKGPYMSRTSVHILRALRTSINEDLSPELYAYLDGVHLGHDSQRPSEFENIANGLIKLKHESNEKALKLNMLACSRCGTARGYIKEKNIEQYHESKDAIPSFIFCNLNKIIDKFELNNLIVSPNSILIQNVQADESKKKDLTTLQLINAPPPLIVLITHSPYGTEWTFGGISFAIACANHSIPTKVIFIEDGVYIISGTHNIREEDGIFNIQEIIEATYDMEFIEYYVHKPSLDARMNHFNDSLEGIKLISNENLSQLLFNSSENQNLFHKRIIFF
;
A
#
# COMPACT_ATOMS: atom_id res chain seq x y z
N MET A 1 19.33 14.61 31.32
CA MET A 1 19.22 14.25 29.89
C MET A 1 18.60 12.88 29.79
N GLU A 2 17.30 12.81 29.51
CA GLU A 2 16.63 11.54 29.22
C GLU A 2 17.25 10.92 27.96
N LYS A 3 17.65 9.66 28.04
CA LYS A 3 18.01 8.87 26.87
C LYS A 3 16.72 8.60 26.09
N ILE A 4 16.47 9.35 25.02
CA ILE A 4 15.41 9.04 24.06
C ILE A 4 15.82 7.74 23.36
N ASN A 5 15.25 6.63 23.80
CA ASN A 5 15.46 5.33 23.19
C ASN A 5 14.48 5.20 22.01
N ALA A 6 14.79 5.89 20.90
CA ALA A 6 13.99 5.76 19.69
C ALA A 6 14.15 4.33 19.15
N LYS A 7 13.13 3.47 19.33
CA LYS A 7 13.08 2.15 18.71
C LYS A 7 13.13 2.34 17.19
N LYS A 8 13.98 1.54 16.53
CA LYS A 8 14.19 1.56 15.07
C LYS A 8 12.91 1.23 14.29
N TYR A 9 12.07 0.37 14.86
CA TYR A 9 10.79 -0.05 14.31
C TYR A 9 9.73 -0.06 15.42
N GLY A 10 8.47 0.09 15.05
CA GLY A 10 7.36 -0.10 15.99
C GLY A 10 7.16 -1.57 16.37
N ASP A 11 6.27 -1.81 17.34
CA ASP A 11 5.99 -3.15 17.89
C ASP A 11 4.96 -3.94 17.07
N ASN A 12 4.69 -3.49 15.84
CA ASN A 12 3.72 -4.10 14.94
C ASN A 12 4.36 -4.57 13.63
N PHE A 13 3.80 -5.64 13.08
CA PHE A 13 4.11 -6.14 11.75
C PHE A 13 2.83 -6.12 10.89
N GLY A 14 2.85 -5.31 9.82
CA GLY A 14 1.71 -5.08 8.95
C GLY A 14 1.84 -5.80 7.62
N ILE A 15 0.69 -6.27 7.11
CA ILE A 15 0.56 -6.79 5.75
C ILE A 15 -0.56 -6.06 5.03
N LEU A 16 -0.25 -5.46 3.89
CA LEU A 16 -1.23 -4.97 2.92
C LEU A 16 -1.53 -6.08 1.90
N GLU A 17 -2.72 -6.66 1.94
CA GLU A 17 -3.20 -7.60 0.91
C GLU A 17 -4.02 -6.87 -0.14
N LEU A 18 -3.63 -7.08 -1.40
CA LEU A 18 -4.28 -6.51 -2.58
C LEU A 18 -5.14 -7.54 -3.35
N LYS A 19 -4.88 -8.83 -3.14
CA LYS A 19 -5.48 -9.94 -3.89
C LYS A 19 -6.52 -10.70 -3.07
N GLY A 20 -7.54 -11.21 -3.74
CA GLY A 20 -8.50 -12.11 -3.14
C GLY A 20 -7.88 -13.49 -2.85
N PRO A 21 -8.45 -14.24 -1.88
CA PRO A 21 -7.99 -15.58 -1.58
C PRO A 21 -8.27 -16.55 -2.73
N TYR A 22 -7.52 -17.65 -2.76
CA TYR A 22 -7.70 -18.82 -3.65
C TYR A 22 -7.34 -18.60 -5.13
N MET A 23 -7.38 -17.38 -5.65
CA MET A 23 -6.84 -17.05 -6.98
C MET A 23 -5.30 -16.96 -6.96
N SER A 24 -4.72 -16.81 -5.78
CA SER A 24 -3.29 -16.92 -5.56
C SER A 24 -2.98 -17.50 -4.18
N ARG A 25 -1.75 -17.98 -4.00
CA ARG A 25 -1.30 -18.55 -2.71
C ARG A 25 -0.91 -17.47 -1.69
N THR A 26 -0.95 -16.19 -2.05
CA THR A 26 -0.49 -15.07 -1.19
C THR A 26 -1.19 -15.11 0.16
N SER A 27 -2.51 -15.30 0.17
CA SER A 27 -3.32 -15.31 1.40
C SER A 27 -2.90 -16.38 2.40
N VAL A 28 -2.44 -17.55 1.94
CA VAL A 28 -1.90 -18.60 2.82
C VAL A 28 -0.55 -18.16 3.42
N HIS A 29 0.31 -17.52 2.62
CA HIS A 29 1.59 -17.01 3.10
C HIS A 29 1.42 -15.85 4.08
N ILE A 30 0.38 -15.04 3.91
CA ILE A 30 0.00 -13.97 4.84
C ILE A 30 -0.35 -14.54 6.21
N LEU A 31 -1.16 -15.60 6.28
CA LEU A 31 -1.47 -16.25 7.57
C LEU A 31 -0.19 -16.71 8.29
N ARG A 32 0.75 -17.29 7.53
CA ARG A 32 2.02 -17.77 8.08
C ARG A 32 2.92 -16.63 8.55
N ALA A 33 2.97 -15.54 7.79
CA ALA A 33 3.75 -14.35 8.15
C ALA A 33 3.18 -13.67 9.41
N LEU A 34 1.85 -13.50 9.50
CA LEU A 34 1.20 -12.97 10.71
C LEU A 34 1.38 -13.91 11.92
N ARG A 35 1.32 -15.23 11.73
CA ARG A 35 1.65 -16.17 12.81
C ARG A 35 3.09 -16.01 13.28
N THR A 36 4.01 -15.81 12.34
CA THR A 36 5.43 -15.60 12.67
C THR A 36 5.61 -14.32 13.47
N SER A 37 4.92 -13.23 13.13
CA SER A 37 5.00 -12.00 13.94
C SER A 37 4.47 -12.20 15.36
N ILE A 38 3.37 -12.96 15.54
CA ILE A 38 2.88 -13.34 16.87
C ILE A 38 3.94 -14.14 17.65
N ASN A 39 4.65 -15.05 16.99
CA ASN A 39 5.71 -15.85 17.62
C ASN A 39 6.90 -14.99 18.07
N GLU A 40 7.20 -13.92 17.33
CA GLU A 40 8.23 -12.92 17.64
C GLU A 40 7.72 -11.77 18.53
N ASP A 41 6.56 -11.95 19.18
CA ASP A 41 5.94 -10.99 20.10
C ASP A 41 5.66 -9.60 19.48
N LEU A 42 5.41 -9.57 18.17
CA LEU A 42 4.96 -8.40 17.41
C LEU A 42 3.45 -8.46 17.19
N SER A 43 2.76 -7.33 17.41
CA SER A 43 1.33 -7.23 17.15
C SER A 43 1.05 -7.29 15.64
N PRO A 44 0.31 -8.29 15.14
CA PRO A 44 0.02 -8.43 13.72
C PRO A 44 -1.02 -7.40 13.24
N GLU A 45 -0.84 -6.87 12.05
CA GLU A 45 -1.81 -5.99 11.38
C GLU A 45 -2.07 -6.46 9.95
N LEU A 46 -3.33 -6.56 9.56
CA LEU A 46 -3.76 -6.90 8.20
C LEU A 46 -4.56 -5.72 7.63
N TYR A 47 -4.16 -5.25 6.46
CA TYR A 47 -4.83 -4.22 5.69
C TYR A 47 -5.29 -4.80 4.36
N ALA A 48 -6.60 -4.86 4.16
CA ALA A 48 -7.22 -5.41 2.97
C ALA A 48 -7.66 -4.27 2.02
N TYR A 49 -7.12 -4.27 0.82
CA TYR A 49 -7.42 -3.30 -0.22
C TYR A 49 -7.66 -4.01 -1.56
N LEU A 50 -8.39 -3.39 -2.48
CA LEU A 50 -8.85 -4.04 -3.72
C LEU A 50 -9.54 -5.38 -3.43
N ASP A 51 -9.13 -6.47 -4.06
CA ASP A 51 -9.70 -7.80 -3.84
C ASP A 51 -9.30 -8.41 -2.49
N GLY A 52 -8.32 -7.83 -1.78
CA GLY A 52 -7.92 -8.25 -0.44
C GLY A 52 -9.08 -8.25 0.56
N VAL A 53 -10.15 -7.47 0.31
CA VAL A 53 -11.34 -7.46 1.19
C VAL A 53 -12.04 -8.83 1.26
N HIS A 54 -11.84 -9.69 0.27
CA HIS A 54 -12.42 -11.03 0.25
C HIS A 54 -11.79 -11.99 1.28
N LEU A 55 -10.61 -11.66 1.82
CA LEU A 55 -9.97 -12.46 2.87
C LEU A 55 -10.88 -12.69 4.07
N GLY A 56 -11.67 -11.68 4.43
CA GLY A 56 -12.54 -11.69 5.60
C GLY A 56 -13.88 -12.38 5.40
N HIS A 57 -14.22 -12.88 4.20
CA HIS A 57 -15.55 -13.46 3.95
C HIS A 57 -15.84 -14.68 4.84
N ASP A 58 -16.95 -14.68 5.56
CA ASP A 58 -17.24 -15.70 6.59
C ASP A 58 -17.64 -17.07 6.02
N SER A 59 -18.19 -17.08 4.81
CA SER A 59 -18.76 -18.27 4.18
C SER A 59 -17.81 -18.90 3.15
N GLN A 60 -16.49 -18.73 3.34
CA GLN A 60 -15.48 -19.42 2.53
C GLN A 60 -15.61 -20.93 2.70
N ARG A 61 -15.67 -21.68 1.59
CA ARG A 61 -15.74 -23.16 1.57
C ARG A 61 -14.75 -23.78 0.57
N PRO A 62 -13.45 -23.53 0.72
CA PRO A 62 -12.47 -24.18 -0.16
C PRO A 62 -12.44 -25.69 0.08
N SER A 63 -12.31 -26.48 -0.98
CA SER A 63 -12.14 -27.93 -0.92
C SER A 63 -10.67 -28.35 -0.81
N GLU A 64 -9.79 -27.68 -1.55
CA GLU A 64 -8.37 -28.05 -1.71
C GLU A 64 -7.40 -27.09 -1.00
N PHE A 65 -7.93 -26.01 -0.42
CA PHE A 65 -7.14 -24.93 0.17
C PHE A 65 -7.50 -24.71 1.64
N GLU A 66 -6.53 -24.20 2.40
CA GLU A 66 -6.77 -23.74 3.78
C GLU A 66 -7.83 -22.64 3.77
N ASN A 67 -8.81 -22.74 4.67
CA ASN A 67 -9.83 -21.71 4.85
C ASN A 67 -9.20 -20.46 5.49
N ILE A 68 -9.06 -19.40 4.70
CA ILE A 68 -8.35 -18.19 5.09
C ILE A 68 -9.07 -17.44 6.22
N ALA A 69 -10.39 -17.32 6.14
CA ALA A 69 -11.23 -16.72 7.17
C ALA A 69 -11.07 -17.42 8.53
N ASN A 70 -11.10 -18.75 8.54
CA ASN A 70 -10.85 -19.55 9.77
C ASN A 70 -9.41 -19.37 10.27
N GLY A 71 -8.44 -19.27 9.36
CA GLY A 71 -7.05 -18.96 9.69
C GLY A 71 -6.91 -17.62 10.42
N LEU A 72 -7.57 -16.57 9.92
CA LEU A 72 -7.58 -15.24 10.55
C LEU A 72 -8.24 -15.24 11.94
N ILE A 73 -9.37 -15.95 12.09
CA ILE A 73 -10.01 -16.14 13.40
C ILE A 73 -9.04 -16.82 14.38
N LYS A 74 -8.35 -17.88 13.93
CA LYS A 74 -7.37 -18.58 14.76
C LYS A 74 -6.21 -17.66 15.17
N LEU A 75 -5.68 -16.85 14.25
CA LEU A 75 -4.64 -15.86 14.56
C LEU A 75 -5.11 -14.82 15.59
N LYS A 76 -6.38 -14.42 15.55
CA LYS A 76 -6.95 -13.51 16.55
C LYS A 76 -6.91 -14.12 17.94
N HIS A 77 -7.28 -15.40 18.07
CA HIS A 77 -7.19 -16.12 19.35
C HIS A 77 -5.73 -16.26 19.81
N GLU A 78 -4.82 -16.72 18.93
CA GLU A 78 -3.39 -16.85 19.23
C GLU A 78 -2.77 -15.50 19.68
N SER A 79 -3.16 -14.38 19.05
CA SER A 79 -2.69 -13.05 19.46
C SER A 79 -3.17 -12.67 20.85
N ASN A 80 -4.45 -12.90 21.16
CA ASN A 80 -5.04 -12.56 22.44
C ASN A 80 -4.41 -13.38 23.60
N GLU A 81 -4.07 -14.65 23.38
CA GLU A 81 -3.39 -15.50 24.37
C GLU A 81 -2.02 -14.93 24.78
N LYS A 82 -1.35 -14.24 23.85
CA LYS A 82 -0.09 -13.53 24.09
C LYS A 82 -0.26 -12.07 24.51
N ALA A 83 -1.48 -11.60 24.78
CA ALA A 83 -1.79 -10.18 25.02
C ALA A 83 -1.35 -9.23 23.88
N LEU A 84 -1.26 -9.76 22.66
CA LEU A 84 -0.99 -8.99 21.43
C LEU A 84 -2.31 -8.61 20.74
N LYS A 85 -2.28 -7.50 19.99
CA LYS A 85 -3.46 -7.05 19.25
C LYS A 85 -3.34 -7.39 17.77
N LEU A 86 -4.23 -8.25 17.27
CA LEU A 86 -4.48 -8.37 15.82
C LEU A 86 -5.49 -7.31 15.37
N ASN A 87 -5.05 -6.40 14.48
CA ASN A 87 -5.92 -5.46 13.76
C ASN A 87 -6.17 -5.97 12.33
N MET A 88 -7.43 -6.00 11.89
CA MET A 88 -7.79 -6.34 10.52
C MET A 88 -8.68 -5.22 9.96
N LEU A 89 -8.10 -4.39 9.09
CA LEU A 89 -8.78 -3.25 8.49
C LEU A 89 -8.98 -3.49 6.99
N ALA A 90 -10.16 -3.21 6.47
CA ALA A 90 -10.49 -3.33 5.06
C ALA A 90 -10.98 -2.00 4.51
N CYS A 91 -10.63 -1.67 3.27
CA CYS A 91 -11.11 -0.44 2.65
C CYS A 91 -12.62 -0.53 2.38
N SER A 92 -13.38 0.41 2.93
CA SER A 92 -14.84 0.47 2.80
C SER A 92 -15.28 0.66 1.34
N ARG A 93 -14.59 1.50 0.56
CA ARG A 93 -14.87 1.66 -0.89
C ARG A 93 -14.78 0.33 -1.63
N CYS A 94 -13.71 -0.45 -1.39
CA CYS A 94 -13.54 -1.77 -1.99
C CYS A 94 -14.59 -2.77 -1.47
N GLY A 95 -14.93 -2.70 -0.18
CA GLY A 95 -15.99 -3.50 0.43
C GLY A 95 -17.37 -3.23 -0.16
N THR A 96 -17.73 -1.97 -0.38
CA THR A 96 -18.98 -1.56 -1.06
C THR A 96 -19.01 -2.08 -2.49
N ALA A 97 -17.95 -1.87 -3.27
CA ALA A 97 -17.86 -2.34 -4.66
C ALA A 97 -17.99 -3.87 -4.78
N ARG A 98 -17.58 -4.61 -3.75
CA ARG A 98 -17.64 -6.09 -3.68
C ARG A 98 -18.83 -6.63 -2.89
N GLY A 99 -19.76 -5.78 -2.48
CA GLY A 99 -21.04 -6.19 -1.86
C GLY A 99 -21.02 -6.48 -0.36
N TYR A 100 -19.92 -6.20 0.35
CA TYR A 100 -19.85 -6.36 1.81
C TYR A 100 -20.60 -5.25 2.56
N ILE A 101 -20.72 -4.07 1.94
CA ILE A 101 -21.39 -2.90 2.51
C ILE A 101 -22.55 -2.53 1.60
N LYS A 102 -23.77 -2.89 2.02
CA LYS A 102 -25.00 -2.75 1.22
C LYS A 102 -25.74 -1.45 1.51
N GLU A 103 -25.51 -0.85 2.67
CA GLU A 103 -26.18 0.37 3.11
C GLU A 103 -25.19 1.53 3.16
N LYS A 104 -25.66 2.76 2.87
CA LYS A 104 -24.85 3.97 3.05
C LYS A 104 -24.60 4.15 4.54
N ASN A 105 -23.44 3.70 5.03
CA ASN A 105 -23.05 3.90 6.41
C ASN A 105 -22.28 5.22 6.56
N ILE A 106 -22.61 5.98 7.60
CA ILE A 106 -21.96 7.24 8.00
C ILE A 106 -20.80 6.96 8.99
N GLU A 107 -20.74 5.74 9.55
CA GLU A 107 -19.73 5.37 10.52
C GLU A 107 -18.34 5.22 9.90
N GLN A 108 -17.33 5.63 10.67
CA GLN A 108 -15.92 5.56 10.27
C GLN A 108 -15.39 4.12 10.20
N TYR A 109 -15.99 3.22 10.98
CA TYR A 109 -15.69 1.80 11.06
C TYR A 109 -17.00 1.02 10.94
N HIS A 110 -17.00 -0.06 10.16
CA HIS A 110 -18.20 -0.83 9.88
C HIS A 110 -17.88 -2.33 9.89
N GLU A 111 -18.72 -3.09 10.58
CA GLU A 111 -18.71 -4.55 10.53
C GLU A 111 -19.75 -5.04 9.52
N SER A 112 -19.30 -5.87 8.58
CA SER A 112 -20.21 -6.53 7.63
C SER A 112 -20.70 -7.86 8.21
N LYS A 113 -21.98 -8.18 7.96
CA LYS A 113 -22.54 -9.50 8.27
C LYS A 113 -21.94 -10.62 7.43
N ASP A 114 -21.35 -10.30 6.29
CA ASP A 114 -20.75 -11.25 5.35
C ASP A 114 -19.23 -11.41 5.61
N ALA A 115 -18.72 -10.86 6.72
CA ALA A 115 -17.32 -10.92 7.12
C ALA A 115 -17.14 -11.51 8.51
N ILE A 116 -15.97 -12.12 8.76
CA ILE A 116 -15.60 -12.66 10.07
C ILE A 116 -15.53 -11.57 11.14
N PRO A 117 -15.73 -11.91 12.43
CA PRO A 117 -15.62 -10.94 13.52
C PRO A 117 -14.27 -10.22 13.52
N SER A 118 -14.28 -8.94 13.91
CA SER A 118 -13.09 -8.07 13.94
C SER A 118 -12.43 -7.75 12.58
N PHE A 119 -13.02 -8.16 11.45
CA PHE A 119 -12.61 -7.70 10.13
C PHE A 119 -13.38 -6.42 9.77
N ILE A 120 -12.74 -5.27 10.05
CA ILE A 120 -13.43 -3.98 10.10
C ILE A 120 -13.25 -3.21 8.80
N PHE A 121 -14.35 -2.83 8.15
CA PHE A 121 -14.30 -1.92 7.01
C PHE A 121 -14.17 -0.47 7.46
N CYS A 122 -13.29 0.30 6.83
CA CYS A 122 -13.01 1.68 7.20
C CYS A 122 -12.57 2.50 5.97
N ASN A 123 -12.59 3.83 6.11
CA ASN A 123 -12.04 4.71 5.07
C ASN A 123 -10.55 4.37 4.80
N LEU A 124 -10.09 4.48 3.55
CA LEU A 124 -8.70 4.21 3.17
C LEU A 124 -7.69 4.98 4.06
N ASN A 125 -8.02 6.21 4.45
CA ASN A 125 -7.17 7.02 5.33
C ASN A 125 -6.88 6.33 6.68
N LYS A 126 -7.76 5.45 7.18
CA LYS A 126 -7.51 4.67 8.40
C LYS A 126 -6.50 3.54 8.22
N ILE A 127 -6.34 3.06 7.00
CA ILE A 127 -5.21 2.21 6.64
C ILE A 127 -3.95 3.07 6.52
N ILE A 128 -4.04 4.25 5.90
CA ILE A 128 -2.89 5.15 5.71
C ILE A 128 -2.33 5.69 7.05
N ASP A 129 -3.18 5.94 8.05
CA ASP A 129 -2.76 6.28 9.43
C ASP A 129 -1.71 5.28 9.97
N LYS A 130 -1.72 4.03 9.49
CA LYS A 130 -0.73 3.00 9.88
C LYS A 130 0.58 3.09 9.12
N PHE A 131 0.54 3.62 7.89
CA PHE A 131 1.72 3.84 7.07
C PHE A 131 2.55 5.04 7.56
N GLU A 132 1.94 5.98 8.28
CA GLU A 132 2.68 7.07 8.94
C GLU A 132 3.66 6.55 10.01
N LEU A 133 3.34 5.42 10.62
CA LEU A 133 4.15 4.81 11.67
C LEU A 133 5.38 4.11 11.09
N ASN A 134 6.45 4.06 11.87
CA ASN A 134 7.67 3.28 11.58
C ASN A 134 7.48 1.75 11.76
N ASN A 135 6.30 1.24 11.43
CA ASN A 135 6.01 -0.19 11.42
C ASN A 135 6.54 -0.82 10.12
N LEU A 136 6.96 -2.08 10.21
CA LEU A 136 7.27 -2.87 9.02
C LEU A 136 5.95 -3.28 8.38
N ILE A 137 5.65 -2.70 7.22
CA ILE A 137 4.46 -3.02 6.43
C ILE A 137 4.90 -3.52 5.07
N VAL A 138 4.48 -4.73 4.73
CA VAL A 138 4.78 -5.39 3.46
C VAL A 138 3.51 -5.78 2.71
N SER A 139 3.60 -5.98 1.41
CA SER A 139 2.56 -6.57 0.56
C SER A 139 3.16 -7.80 -0.16
N PRO A 140 2.38 -8.78 -0.65
CA PRO A 140 2.94 -9.92 -1.37
C PRO A 140 3.83 -9.52 -2.56
N ASN A 141 3.53 -8.39 -3.18
CA ASN A 141 4.35 -7.79 -4.22
C ASN A 141 4.94 -6.48 -3.68
N SER A 142 5.96 -6.59 -2.83
CA SER A 142 6.63 -5.42 -2.26
C SER A 142 8.10 -5.66 -1.99
N ILE A 143 8.84 -4.56 -1.84
CA ILE A 143 10.22 -4.55 -1.38
C ILE A 143 10.30 -3.58 -0.21
N LEU A 144 10.98 -4.00 0.85
CA LEU A 144 11.33 -3.15 1.97
C LEU A 144 12.84 -2.90 1.92
N ILE A 145 13.25 -1.65 1.73
CA ILE A 145 14.67 -1.26 1.73
C ILE A 145 15.01 -0.72 3.11
N GLN A 146 15.89 -1.43 3.83
CA GLN A 146 16.40 -0.97 5.11
C GLN A 146 17.64 -0.09 4.91
N ASN A 147 17.66 1.05 5.59
CA ASN A 147 18.83 1.92 5.60
C ASN A 147 19.80 1.44 6.69
N VAL A 148 20.94 0.90 6.26
CA VAL A 148 21.98 0.37 7.17
C VAL A 148 22.82 1.50 7.78
N GLN A 149 22.79 2.71 7.21
CA GLN A 149 23.67 3.82 7.58
C GLN A 149 23.10 4.83 8.58
N ALA A 150 22.09 4.46 9.39
CA ALA A 150 21.72 5.26 10.55
C ALA A 150 22.79 5.08 11.65
N ASP A 151 23.96 5.67 11.42
CA ASP A 151 25.10 5.68 12.33
C ASP A 151 24.63 6.25 13.67
N GLU A 152 24.59 5.39 14.70
CA GLU A 152 24.03 5.73 16.02
C GLU A 152 24.74 6.93 16.68
N SER A 153 25.94 7.26 16.19
CA SER A 153 26.75 8.39 16.63
C SER A 153 26.17 9.77 16.26
N LYS A 154 25.22 9.86 15.30
CA LYS A 154 24.60 11.13 14.84
C LYS A 154 23.24 11.47 15.48
N LYS A 155 22.76 10.66 16.43
CA LYS A 155 21.44 10.79 17.10
C LYS A 155 21.23 12.06 17.97
N LYS A 156 22.02 13.13 17.81
CA LYS A 156 21.96 14.32 18.69
C LYS A 156 21.55 15.64 18.02
N ASP A 157 21.48 15.71 16.70
CA ASP A 157 21.07 16.94 16.02
C ASP A 157 19.55 16.92 15.71
N LEU A 158 18.89 18.09 15.82
CA LEU A 158 17.45 18.29 15.60
C LEU A 158 16.96 17.73 14.26
N THR A 159 17.78 17.85 13.20
CA THR A 159 17.54 17.26 11.87
C THR A 159 17.47 15.74 11.91
N THR A 160 18.28 15.07 12.75
CA THR A 160 18.23 13.61 12.91
C THR A 160 16.94 13.17 13.60
N LEU A 161 16.47 13.92 14.61
CA LEU A 161 15.20 13.63 15.28
C LEU A 161 14.00 13.81 14.35
N GLN A 162 14.01 14.84 13.50
CA GLN A 162 12.98 15.04 12.48
C GLN A 162 12.93 13.85 11.50
N LEU A 163 14.08 13.36 11.04
CA LEU A 163 14.15 12.22 10.13
C LEU A 163 13.82 10.87 10.78
N ILE A 164 13.98 10.74 12.11
CA ILE A 164 13.53 9.56 12.88
C ILE A 164 12.00 9.52 12.95
N ASN A 165 11.38 10.69 13.13
CA ASN A 165 9.93 10.80 13.31
C ASN A 165 9.15 10.97 11.99
N ALA A 166 9.85 11.25 10.89
CA ALA A 166 9.23 11.34 9.57
C ALA A 166 8.63 9.99 9.14
N PRO A 167 7.51 9.98 8.41
CA PRO A 167 6.93 8.74 7.92
C PRO A 167 7.85 8.07 6.89
N PRO A 168 7.95 6.72 6.86
CA PRO A 168 8.72 6.00 5.86
C PRO A 168 8.22 6.29 4.43
N PRO A 169 9.08 6.75 3.51
CA PRO A 169 8.68 7.01 2.13
C PRO A 169 8.12 5.78 1.43
N LEU A 170 7.20 6.03 0.51
CA LEU A 170 6.52 5.04 -0.30
C LEU A 170 6.86 5.22 -1.78
N ILE A 171 7.21 4.14 -2.46
CA ILE A 171 7.26 4.08 -3.92
C ILE A 171 6.15 3.12 -4.37
N VAL A 172 5.27 3.61 -5.22
CA VAL A 172 4.20 2.85 -5.85
C VAL A 172 4.61 2.57 -7.29
N LEU A 173 4.92 1.30 -7.59
CA LEU A 173 5.20 0.85 -8.95
C LEU A 173 3.89 0.41 -9.59
N ILE A 174 3.43 1.14 -10.60
CA ILE A 174 2.25 0.78 -11.39
C ILE A 174 2.72 -0.07 -12.57
N THR A 175 2.42 -1.37 -12.55
CA THR A 175 2.83 -2.35 -13.57
C THR A 175 1.70 -2.73 -14.53
N HIS A 176 0.44 -2.49 -14.16
CA HIS A 176 -0.73 -2.85 -14.96
C HIS A 176 -1.23 -1.70 -15.84
N SER A 177 -1.82 -2.06 -16.99
CA SER A 177 -2.46 -1.10 -17.89
C SER A 177 -3.67 -0.41 -17.22
N PRO A 178 -3.93 0.86 -17.55
CA PRO A 178 -5.08 1.58 -17.03
C PRO A 178 -6.39 0.94 -17.54
N TYR A 179 -7.47 1.08 -16.75
CA TYR A 179 -8.85 0.69 -17.07
C TYR A 179 -9.14 -0.81 -17.26
N GLY A 180 -8.13 -1.66 -17.50
CA GLY A 180 -8.34 -3.11 -17.61
C GLY A 180 -8.74 -3.76 -16.28
N THR A 181 -8.25 -3.22 -15.17
CA THR A 181 -8.56 -3.65 -13.80
C THR A 181 -8.49 -2.46 -12.84
N GLU A 182 -8.91 -2.64 -11.59
CA GLU A 182 -8.82 -1.60 -10.55
C GLU A 182 -7.38 -1.34 -10.05
N TRP A 183 -6.37 -2.10 -10.50
CA TRP A 183 -5.00 -2.03 -9.95
C TRP A 183 -4.34 -0.66 -10.15
N THR A 184 -4.36 -0.12 -11.36
CA THR A 184 -3.76 1.20 -11.66
C THR A 184 -4.47 2.32 -10.91
N PHE A 185 -5.81 2.35 -10.97
CA PHE A 185 -6.60 3.35 -10.24
C PHE A 185 -6.44 3.22 -8.72
N GLY A 186 -6.37 1.99 -8.22
CA GLY A 186 -6.14 1.66 -6.82
C GLY A 186 -4.76 2.12 -6.34
N GLY A 187 -3.71 1.85 -7.10
CA GLY A 187 -2.34 2.28 -6.80
C GLY A 187 -2.21 3.79 -6.74
N ILE A 188 -2.80 4.50 -7.71
CA ILE A 188 -2.82 5.97 -7.73
C ILE A 188 -3.64 6.53 -6.56
N SER A 189 -4.84 5.99 -6.31
CA SER A 189 -5.68 6.37 -5.15
C SER A 189 -4.93 6.19 -3.83
N PHE A 190 -4.21 5.07 -3.69
CA PHE A 190 -3.40 4.77 -2.51
C PHE A 190 -2.23 5.75 -2.36
N ALA A 191 -1.53 6.05 -3.45
CA ALA A 191 -0.42 7.01 -3.47
C ALA A 191 -0.88 8.43 -3.07
N ILE A 192 -1.98 8.91 -3.65
CA ILE A 192 -2.56 10.22 -3.31
C ILE A 192 -2.99 10.27 -1.85
N ALA A 193 -3.60 9.19 -1.33
CA ALA A 193 -3.96 9.11 0.08
C ALA A 193 -2.72 9.18 0.99
N CYS A 194 -1.63 8.48 0.65
CA CYS A 194 -0.34 8.59 1.36
C CYS A 194 0.21 10.03 1.32
N ALA A 195 0.22 10.68 0.16
CA ALA A 195 0.72 12.05 0.03
C ALA A 195 -0.09 13.06 0.86
N ASN A 196 -1.43 12.92 0.90
CA ASN A 196 -2.31 13.72 1.77
C ASN A 196 -1.99 13.55 3.27
N HIS A 197 -1.41 12.41 3.65
CA HIS A 197 -0.91 12.13 4.99
C HIS A 197 0.57 12.53 5.18
N SER A 198 1.08 13.41 4.31
CA SER A 198 2.47 13.88 4.31
C SER A 198 3.50 12.74 4.22
N ILE A 199 3.10 11.59 3.66
CA ILE A 199 4.02 10.48 3.40
C ILE A 199 4.68 10.74 2.05
N PRO A 200 6.02 10.88 1.99
CA PRO A 200 6.73 11.13 0.73
C PRO A 200 6.52 9.97 -0.22
N THR A 201 5.83 10.23 -1.33
CA THR A 201 5.30 9.21 -2.22
C THR A 201 5.78 9.45 -3.65
N LYS A 202 6.32 8.40 -4.28
CA LYS A 202 6.70 8.42 -5.70
C LYS A 202 5.88 7.38 -6.44
N VAL A 203 5.21 7.78 -7.51
CA VAL A 203 4.47 6.88 -8.39
C VAL A 203 5.29 6.68 -9.66
N ILE A 204 5.62 5.43 -9.98
CA ILE A 204 6.39 5.10 -11.16
C ILE A 204 5.59 4.15 -12.04
N PHE A 205 5.24 4.60 -13.23
CA PHE A 205 4.63 3.80 -14.27
C PHE A 205 5.71 3.01 -15.02
N ILE A 206 5.61 1.68 -14.96
CA ILE A 206 6.58 0.75 -15.55
C ILE A 206 5.83 -0.44 -16.14
N GLU A 207 6.49 -1.23 -16.99
CA GLU A 207 5.83 -2.34 -17.70
C GLU A 207 4.59 -1.85 -18.45
N ASP A 208 3.41 -2.45 -18.23
CA ASP A 208 2.17 -2.04 -18.90
C ASP A 208 1.55 -0.79 -18.27
N GLY A 209 2.05 -0.35 -17.10
CA GLY A 209 1.64 0.92 -16.49
C GLY A 209 1.96 2.13 -17.36
N VAL A 210 2.93 2.03 -18.28
CA VAL A 210 3.30 3.12 -19.21
C VAL A 210 2.20 3.47 -20.21
N TYR A 211 1.18 2.60 -20.38
CA TYR A 211 0.00 2.94 -21.18
C TYR A 211 -0.79 4.11 -20.60
N ILE A 212 -0.48 4.56 -19.36
CA ILE A 212 -1.12 5.76 -18.79
C ILE A 212 -0.87 7.03 -19.61
N ILE A 213 0.27 7.12 -20.29
CA ILE A 213 0.63 8.27 -21.13
C ILE A 213 0.33 8.05 -22.62
N SER A 214 -0.46 7.02 -22.94
CA SER A 214 -0.81 6.68 -24.32
C SER A 214 -1.99 7.52 -24.81
N GLY A 215 -1.74 8.41 -25.78
CA GLY A 215 -2.76 9.27 -26.36
C GLY A 215 -3.59 10.04 -25.32
N THR A 216 -4.80 10.43 -25.72
CA THR A 216 -5.78 11.05 -24.84
C THR A 216 -6.83 10.02 -24.45
N HIS A 217 -6.96 9.77 -23.15
CA HIS A 217 -7.98 8.87 -22.63
C HIS A 217 -9.34 9.56 -22.65
N ASN A 218 -10.30 8.96 -23.34
CA ASN A 218 -11.69 9.44 -23.37
C ASN A 218 -12.57 8.38 -22.71
N ILE A 219 -13.11 8.70 -21.54
CA ILE A 219 -14.03 7.84 -20.78
C ILE A 219 -15.45 8.31 -21.01
N ARG A 220 -16.38 7.39 -21.24
CA ARG A 220 -17.80 7.76 -21.39
C ARG A 220 -18.39 7.94 -19.99
N GLU A 221 -19.25 8.95 -19.82
CA GLU A 221 -19.94 9.19 -18.54
C GLU A 221 -20.68 7.93 -18.02
N GLU A 222 -21.18 7.11 -18.94
CA GLU A 222 -21.90 5.87 -18.70
C GLU A 222 -21.04 4.79 -18.02
N ASP A 223 -19.72 4.83 -18.20
CA ASP A 223 -18.80 3.80 -17.69
C ASP A 223 -18.62 3.90 -16.17
N GLY A 224 -18.94 5.06 -15.57
CA GLY A 224 -18.86 5.27 -14.12
C GLY A 224 -17.45 5.15 -13.54
N ILE A 225 -16.41 5.24 -14.37
CA ILE A 225 -15.00 5.21 -13.96
C ILE A 225 -14.37 6.59 -14.15
N PHE A 226 -13.32 6.86 -13.36
CA PHE A 226 -12.58 8.11 -13.47
C PHE A 226 -11.56 8.06 -14.61
N ASN A 227 -11.38 9.16 -15.31
CA ASN A 227 -10.25 9.33 -16.22
C ASN A 227 -8.96 9.47 -15.39
N ILE A 228 -8.05 8.52 -15.55
CA ILE A 228 -6.82 8.47 -14.74
C ILE A 228 -5.84 9.59 -15.15
N GLN A 229 -5.86 10.02 -16.41
CA GLN A 229 -5.04 11.16 -16.87
C GLN A 229 -5.47 12.45 -16.16
N GLU A 230 -6.77 12.73 -16.07
CA GLU A 230 -7.31 13.88 -15.35
C GLU A 230 -6.99 13.83 -13.85
N ILE A 231 -6.97 12.63 -13.23
CA ILE A 231 -6.55 12.48 -11.83
C ILE A 231 -5.09 12.90 -11.65
N ILE A 232 -4.21 12.49 -12.56
CA ILE A 232 -2.78 12.86 -12.49
C ILE A 232 -2.62 14.37 -12.68
N GLU A 233 -3.29 14.95 -13.68
CA GLU A 233 -3.29 16.39 -13.94
C GLU A 233 -3.83 17.19 -12.74
N ALA A 234 -4.80 16.65 -11.99
CA ALA A 234 -5.34 17.29 -10.80
C ALA A 234 -4.49 17.12 -9.53
N THR A 235 -3.44 16.28 -9.57
CA THR A 235 -2.67 15.92 -8.37
C THR A 235 -1.16 16.03 -8.53
N TYR A 236 -0.63 16.36 -9.71
CA TYR A 236 0.82 16.40 -9.93
C TYR A 236 1.54 17.52 -9.16
N ASP A 237 0.81 18.56 -8.75
CA ASP A 237 1.31 19.70 -8.00
C ASP A 237 1.09 19.56 -6.48
N MET A 238 0.45 18.47 -6.03
CA MET A 238 0.29 18.18 -4.61
C MET A 238 1.64 18.01 -3.92
N GLU A 239 1.74 18.49 -2.68
CA GLU A 239 2.91 18.22 -1.85
C GLU A 239 3.05 16.71 -1.58
N PHE A 240 4.29 16.24 -1.45
CA PHE A 240 4.64 14.84 -1.14
C PHE A 240 4.31 13.78 -2.20
N ILE A 241 3.87 14.14 -3.41
CA ILE A 241 3.72 13.20 -4.52
C ILE A 241 4.57 13.60 -5.73
N GLU A 242 5.15 12.61 -6.40
CA GLU A 242 5.85 12.79 -7.67
C GLU A 242 5.50 11.66 -8.63
N TYR A 243 5.29 11.99 -9.91
CA TYR A 243 4.96 11.04 -10.96
C TYR A 243 6.11 10.82 -11.94
N TYR A 244 6.38 9.56 -12.26
CA TYR A 244 7.45 9.15 -13.14
C TYR A 244 6.99 8.09 -14.14
N VAL A 245 7.56 8.10 -15.35
CA VAL A 245 7.36 7.03 -16.34
C VAL A 245 8.71 6.43 -16.73
N HIS A 246 8.79 5.11 -16.69
CA HIS A 246 9.97 4.37 -17.07
C HIS A 246 10.15 4.34 -18.60
N LYS A 247 11.09 5.15 -19.10
CA LYS A 247 11.32 5.34 -20.54
C LYS A 247 11.64 4.03 -21.28
N PRO A 248 12.51 3.12 -20.79
CA PRO A 248 12.72 1.85 -21.48
C PRO A 248 11.46 0.98 -21.61
N SER A 249 10.55 0.99 -20.63
CA SER A 249 9.28 0.25 -20.73
C SER A 249 8.33 0.89 -21.74
N LEU A 250 8.34 2.22 -21.82
CA LEU A 250 7.60 3.00 -22.80
C LEU A 250 8.08 2.72 -24.22
N ASP A 251 9.39 2.89 -24.47
CA ASP A 251 10.03 2.71 -25.78
C ASP A 251 9.82 1.27 -26.31
N ALA A 252 9.73 0.27 -25.42
CA ALA A 252 9.49 -1.12 -25.80
C ALA A 252 8.04 -1.42 -26.23
N ARG A 253 7.07 -0.54 -25.92
CA ARG A 253 5.62 -0.79 -26.13
C ARG A 253 4.98 0.17 -27.11
N MET A 254 5.49 1.40 -27.20
CA MET A 254 4.86 2.46 -27.97
C MET A 254 5.92 3.33 -28.68
N ASN A 255 5.59 3.75 -29.91
CA ASN A 255 6.43 4.65 -30.70
C ASN A 255 5.98 6.12 -30.60
N HIS A 256 4.82 6.39 -30.00
CA HIS A 256 4.24 7.72 -29.83
C HIS A 256 3.63 7.84 -28.43
N PHE A 257 3.81 8.99 -27.77
CA PHE A 257 3.27 9.26 -26.45
C PHE A 257 2.61 10.65 -26.40
N ASN A 258 1.75 10.85 -25.41
CA ASN A 258 1.09 12.13 -25.23
C ASN A 258 2.01 13.08 -24.45
N ASP A 259 2.62 14.03 -25.17
CA ASP A 259 3.42 15.11 -24.59
C ASP A 259 2.59 16.10 -23.74
N SER A 260 1.26 16.04 -23.79
CA SER A 260 0.39 17.01 -23.10
C SER A 260 0.24 16.77 -21.60
N LEU A 261 0.67 15.60 -21.08
CA LEU A 261 0.55 15.30 -19.65
C LEU A 261 1.66 16.01 -18.88
N GLU A 262 1.32 17.15 -18.29
CA GLU A 262 2.21 17.90 -17.41
C GLU A 262 2.47 17.14 -16.10
N GLY A 263 3.61 17.42 -15.46
CA GLY A 263 3.92 16.90 -14.12
C GLY A 263 4.49 15.46 -14.07
N ILE A 264 4.55 14.74 -15.18
CA ILE A 264 5.15 13.40 -15.25
C ILE A 264 6.60 13.47 -15.77
N LYS A 265 7.54 12.90 -15.02
CA LYS A 265 8.97 12.88 -15.38
C LYS A 265 9.35 11.55 -16.06
N LEU A 266 9.93 11.61 -17.27
CA LEU A 266 10.53 10.43 -17.90
C LEU A 266 11.86 10.07 -17.21
N ILE A 267 12.05 8.78 -16.89
CA ILE A 267 13.26 8.29 -16.21
C ILE A 267 13.90 7.11 -16.94
N SER A 268 15.24 7.05 -16.93
CA SER A 268 16.02 5.91 -17.41
C SER A 268 16.17 4.82 -16.34
N ASN A 269 16.86 3.72 -16.69
CA ASN A 269 17.22 2.67 -15.72
C ASN A 269 18.09 3.20 -14.58
N GLU A 270 19.02 4.10 -14.88
CA GLU A 270 19.92 4.70 -13.89
C GLU A 270 19.13 5.56 -12.90
N ASN A 271 18.22 6.39 -13.40
CA ASN A 271 17.34 7.20 -12.54
C ASN A 271 16.41 6.31 -11.72
N LEU A 272 15.82 5.25 -12.30
CA LEU A 272 14.99 4.29 -11.56
C LEU A 272 15.79 3.66 -10.41
N SER A 273 17.00 3.17 -10.68
CA SER A 273 17.88 2.61 -9.65
C SER A 273 18.16 3.60 -8.53
N GLN A 274 18.38 4.88 -8.86
CA GLN A 274 18.57 5.93 -7.86
C GLN A 274 17.31 6.13 -7.01
N LEU A 275 16.13 6.25 -7.63
CA LEU A 275 14.88 6.43 -6.89
C LEU A 275 14.60 5.27 -5.94
N LEU A 276 14.80 4.04 -6.40
CA LEU A 276 14.58 2.83 -5.61
C LEU A 276 15.60 2.70 -4.48
N PHE A 277 16.90 2.76 -4.78
CA PHE A 277 17.94 2.30 -3.84
C PHE A 277 18.77 3.41 -3.20
N ASN A 278 18.79 4.63 -3.75
CA ASN A 278 19.61 5.69 -3.17
C ASN A 278 19.03 6.14 -1.83
N SER A 279 19.92 6.27 -0.84
CA SER A 279 19.58 6.67 0.52
C SER A 279 19.70 8.17 0.77
N SER A 280 20.30 8.93 -0.15
CA SER A 280 20.54 10.37 0.02
C SER A 280 19.28 11.23 -0.02
N GLU A 281 18.18 10.71 -0.59
CA GLU A 281 16.87 11.38 -0.63
C GLU A 281 15.90 10.87 0.46
N ASN A 282 16.41 10.06 1.39
CA ASN A 282 15.55 9.45 2.38
C ASN A 282 15.09 10.47 3.43
N GLN A 283 13.80 10.76 3.38
CA GLN A 283 13.12 11.57 4.39
C GLN A 283 12.91 10.81 5.71
N ASN A 284 13.11 9.48 5.72
CA ASN A 284 13.11 8.63 6.92
C ASN A 284 14.41 7.81 7.03
N LEU A 285 14.95 7.69 8.25
CA LEU A 285 16.25 7.05 8.48
C LEU A 285 16.25 5.53 8.51
N PHE A 286 15.10 4.86 8.58
CA PHE A 286 15.03 3.43 8.88
C PHE A 286 14.72 2.58 7.65
N HIS A 287 13.69 2.93 6.90
CA HIS A 287 13.29 2.16 5.73
C HIS A 287 12.48 2.95 4.72
N LYS A 288 12.39 2.36 3.53
CA LYS A 288 11.53 2.78 2.41
C LYS A 288 10.67 1.60 2.01
N ARG A 289 9.41 1.86 1.68
CA ARG A 289 8.46 0.85 1.20
C ARG A 289 8.30 0.97 -0.31
N ILE A 290 8.39 -0.13 -1.04
CA ILE A 290 8.08 -0.20 -2.47
C ILE A 290 6.94 -1.19 -2.63
N ILE A 291 5.82 -0.77 -3.21
CA ILE A 291 4.64 -1.62 -3.41
C ILE A 291 4.29 -1.63 -4.89
N PHE A 292 4.03 -2.81 -5.41
CA PHE A 292 3.65 -3.01 -6.80
C PHE A 292 2.13 -3.11 -6.91
N PHE A 293 1.58 -2.33 -7.82
CA PHE A 293 0.18 -2.30 -8.19
C PHE A 293 0.02 -2.66 -9.65
#